data_AF-A0A1H9IR92-F1
#
_entry.id   AF-A0A1H9IR92-F1
#
_cell.length_a   1.000
_cell.length_b   1.000
_cell.length_c   1.000
_cell.angle_alpha   90.00
_cell.angle_beta   90.00
_cell.angle_gamma   90.00
#
_symmetry.space_group_name_H-M   'P 1'
#
loop_
_entity.id
_entity.type
_entity.pdbx_description
1 polymer ?
#
loop_
_entity_poly.entity_id
_entity_poly.type
_entity_poly.pdbx_seq_one_letter_code
_entity_poly.pdbx_strand_id
1 'polypeptide(L)' 'MSEKIVQTAGRQQLGEFAPMFAHLNDDVLFGEVWNEAAIDVNSKKQIAISVDEVW' A
#
# COMPACT_ATOMS: atom_id res chain seq x y z
N MET A 1 -0.01 -21.10 -1.82
CA MET A 1 -1.06 -20.06 -1.86
C MET A 1 -0.39 -18.77 -1.39
N SER A 2 -0.02 -17.86 -2.29
CA SER A 2 0.52 -16.57 -1.86
C SER A 2 -0.62 -15.80 -1.20
N GLU A 3 -0.49 -15.50 0.09
CA GLU A 3 -1.42 -14.62 0.78
C GLU A 3 -1.35 -13.24 0.12
N LYS A 4 -2.45 -12.85 -0.53
CA LYS A 4 -2.60 -11.52 -1.12
C LYS A 4 -2.67 -10.53 0.05
N ILE A 5 -1.70 -9.64 0.15
CA ILE A 5 -1.77 -8.55 1.13
C ILE A 5 -2.89 -7.61 0.69
N VAL A 6 -3.90 -7.45 1.54
CA VAL A 6 -5.01 -6.50 1.33
C VAL A 6 -4.95 -5.51 2.48
N GLN A 7 -4.76 -4.24 2.15
CA GLN A 7 -4.65 -3.14 3.12
C GLN A 7 -5.83 -2.19 2.96
N THR A 8 -6.39 -1.72 4.07
CA THR A 8 -7.53 -0.78 4.08
C THR A 8 -7.27 0.45 4.95
N ALA A 9 -6.05 0.58 5.49
CA ALA A 9 -5.68 1.65 6.41
C ALA A 9 -5.67 3.01 5.72
N GLY A 10 -5.22 3.08 4.46
CA GLY A 10 -5.20 4.32 3.68
C GLY A 10 -6.62 4.83 3.41
N ARG A 11 -7.57 3.95 3.08
CA ARG A 11 -8.99 4.31 2.93
C ARG A 11 -9.64 4.76 4.23
N GLN A 12 -9.28 4.17 5.37
CA GLN A 12 -9.83 4.56 6.67
C GLN A 12 -9.34 5.94 7.12
N GLN A 13 -8.07 6.27 6.87
CA GLN A 13 -7.48 7.53 7.36
C GLN A 13 -7.54 8.66 6.33
N LEU A 14 -7.28 8.38 5.06
CA LEU A 14 -7.23 9.38 3.98
C LEU A 14 -8.40 9.29 3.00
N GLY A 15 -9.40 8.44 3.25
CA GLY A 15 -10.54 8.27 2.34
C GLY A 15 -11.29 9.57 2.02
N GLU A 16 -11.46 10.46 3.01
CA GLU A 16 -12.11 11.77 2.80
C GLU A 16 -11.12 12.88 2.43
N PHE A 17 -9.89 12.81 2.93
CA PHE A 17 -8.86 13.84 2.71
C PHE A 17 -8.17 13.73 1.34
N ALA A 18 -7.81 12.51 0.94
CA ALA A 18 -7.12 12.20 -0.29
C ALA A 18 -7.61 10.85 -0.88
N PRO A 19 -8.88 10.78 -1.35
CA PRO A 19 -9.52 9.54 -1.81
C PRO A 19 -8.74 8.80 -2.91
N MET A 20 -8.09 9.55 -3.81
CA MET A 20 -7.25 8.96 -4.86
C MET A 20 -5.95 8.37 -4.32
N PHE A 21 -5.35 8.99 -3.31
CA PHE A 21 -4.15 8.45 -2.67
C PHE A 21 -4.48 7.19 -1.89
N ALA A 22 -5.60 7.18 -1.16
CA ALA A 22 -6.09 5.99 -0.47
C ALA A 22 -6.34 4.81 -1.43
N HIS A 23 -6.94 5.06 -2.60
CA HIS A 23 -7.13 4.03 -3.64
C HIS A 23 -5.79 3.52 -4.20
N LEU A 24 -4.87 4.41 -4.56
CA LEU A 24 -3.57 4.03 -5.11
C LEU A 24 -2.72 3.24 -4.09
N ASN A 25 -2.77 3.61 -2.81
CA ASN A 25 -2.05 2.91 -1.76
C ASN A 25 -2.63 1.50 -1.52
N ASP A 26 -3.94 1.43 -1.22
CA ASP A 26 -4.55 0.19 -0.75
C ASP A 26 -4.76 -0.83 -1.87
N ASP A 27 -5.26 -0.38 -3.04
CA ASP A 27 -5.68 -1.28 -4.10
C ASP A 27 -4.55 -1.56 -5.12
N VAL A 28 -3.78 -0.54 -5.49
CA VAL A 28 -2.74 -0.68 -6.52
C VAL A 28 -1.40 -1.09 -5.91
N LEU A 29 -0.87 -0.32 -4.95
CA LEU A 29 0.44 -0.60 -4.37
C LEU A 29 0.45 -1.91 -3.58
N PHE A 30 -0.48 -2.09 -2.63
CA PHE A 30 -0.55 -3.31 -1.82
C PHE A 30 -1.35 -4.43 -2.48
N GLY A 31 -2.43 -4.10 -3.20
CA GLY A 31 -3.29 -5.10 -3.84
C GLY A 31 -2.72 -5.72 -5.12
N GLU A 32 -1.92 -5.00 -5.91
CA GLU A 32 -1.38 -5.48 -7.19
C GLU A 32 0.15 -5.57 -7.14
N VAL A 33 0.84 -4.43 -6.96
CA VAL A 33 2.29 -4.33 -7.13
C VAL A 33 3.07 -5.13 -6.09
N TRP A 34 2.61 -5.13 -4.83
CA TRP A 34 3.29 -5.85 -3.76
C TRP A 34 3.27 -7.38 -3.95
N ASN A 35 2.24 -7.90 -4.62
CA ASN A 35 2.05 -9.32 -4.84
C ASN A 35 2.78 -9.85 -6.08
N GLU A 36 3.17 -8.98 -7.02
CA GLU A 36 3.81 -9.37 -8.30
C GLU A 36 5.34 -9.56 -8.23
N ALA A 37 5.97 -9.44 -7.06
CA ALA A 37 7.43 -9.44 -6.91
C ALA A 37 8.17 -8.40 -7.79
N ALA A 38 7.45 -7.42 -8.32
CA ALA A 38 7.98 -6.32 -9.13
C ALA A 38 8.95 -5.41 -8.35
N ILE A 39 8.88 -5.46 -7.02
CA ILE A 39 9.71 -4.68 -6.10
C ILE A 39 10.48 -5.64 -5.18
N ASP A 40 11.78 -5.41 -5.01
CA ASP A 40 12.61 -6.20 -4.11
C ASP A 40 12.28 -5.95 -2.63
N VAL A 41 12.71 -6.85 -1.75
CA VAL A 41 12.33 -6.84 -0.33
C VAL A 41 12.83 -5.59 0.41
N ASN A 42 13.97 -5.00 0.05
CA ASN A 42 14.47 -3.80 0.71
C ASN A 42 13.70 -2.56 0.27
N SER A 43 13.42 -2.42 -1.03
CA SER A 43 12.58 -1.32 -1.54
C SER A 43 11.16 -1.39 -0.97
N LYS A 44 10.61 -2.60 -0.83
CA LYS A 44 9.34 -2.84 -0.13
C LYS A 44 9.36 -2.28 1.30
N LYS A 45 10.39 -2.61 2.09
CA LYS A 45 10.53 -2.10 3.46
C LYS A 45 10.60 -0.57 3.53
N GLN A 46 11.33 0.06 2.62
CA GLN A 46 11.43 1.51 2.57
C GLN A 46 10.09 2.18 2.24
N ILE A 47 9.34 1.62 1.28
CA ILE A 47 8.00 2.10 0.93
C ILE A 47 7.05 1.93 2.11
N ALA A 48 7.05 0.77 2.78
CA ALA A 48 6.19 0.54 3.95
C ALA A 48 6.45 1.56 5.06
N ILE A 49 7.72 1.84 5.38
CA ILE A 49 8.08 2.84 6.41
C ILE A 49 7.64 4.25 5.99
N SER A 50 7.88 4.62 4.73
CA SER A 50 7.49 5.94 4.21
C SER A 50 5.97 6.12 4.20
N VAL A 51 5.24 5.06 3.93
CA VAL A 51 3.78 5.06 3.94
C VAL A 51 3.29 5.19 5.38
N ASP A 52 3.85 4.40 6.32
CA ASP A 52 3.50 4.45 7.74
C ASP A 52 3.78 5.81 8.42
N GLU A 53 4.81 6.56 8.00
CA GLU A 53 5.08 7.91 8.50
C GLU A 53 4.16 9.01 7.94
N VAL A 54 3.43 8.72 6.85
CA VAL A 54 2.54 9.68 6.18
C VAL A 54 1.11 9.64 6.75
N TRP A 55 0.81 8.71 7.65
CA TRP A 55 -0.46 8.65 8.39
C TRP A 55 -0.33 9.13 9.83
#